data_AF-A0A939A450-F1
#
_entry.id   AF-A0A939A450-F1
#
_cell.length_a   1.000
_cell.length_b   1.000
_cell.length_c   1.000
_cell.angle_alpha   90.00
_cell.angle_beta   90.00
_cell.angle_gamma   90.00
#
_symmetry.space_group_name_H-M   'P 1'
#
loop_
_entity.id
_entity.type
_entity.pdbx_description
1 polymer ?
#
loop_
_entity_poly.entity_id
_entity_poly.type
_entity_poly.pdbx_seq_one_letter_code
_entity_poly.pdbx_strand_id
1 'polypeptide(L)' 'MGKKGQKGQKDVPEMYDEVKKRVNLALTPTGIEGLDAIASNFDISRSELVERIGRRLICLDINSFTEEEMEAIKKHWLN' A
#
# COMPACT_ATOMS: atom_id res chain seq x y z
N MET A 1 -5.63 14.00 -31.48
CA MET A 1 -4.21 13.79 -31.12
C MET A 1 -4.15 13.55 -29.61
N GLY A 2 -3.90 12.32 -29.18
CA GLY A 2 -3.86 11.97 -27.75
C GLY A 2 -2.56 12.47 -27.10
N LYS A 3 -2.67 13.20 -26.00
CA LYS A 3 -1.51 13.72 -25.27
C LYS A 3 -0.74 12.55 -24.64
N LYS A 4 0.57 12.52 -24.89
CA LYS A 4 1.51 11.52 -24.35
C LYS A 4 1.50 11.63 -22.83
N GLY A 5 0.98 10.61 -22.14
CA GLY A 5 0.94 10.58 -20.66
C GLY A 5 -0.44 10.51 -20.02
N GLN A 6 -1.54 10.30 -20.76
CA GLN A 6 -2.85 10.02 -20.15
C GLN A 6 -3.24 8.57 -20.39
N LYS A 7 -3.49 7.85 -19.29
CA LYS A 7 -4.06 6.50 -19.31
C LYS A 7 -5.58 6.65 -19.33
N GLY A 8 -6.16 6.83 -20.52
CA GLY A 8 -7.60 6.81 -20.68
C GLY A 8 -8.11 5.40 -20.45
N GLN A 9 -8.67 5.12 -19.28
CA GLN A 9 -9.45 3.91 -19.06
C GLN A 9 -10.93 4.31 -19.10
N LYS A 10 -11.59 3.91 -20.18
CA LYS A 10 -13.03 4.07 -20.37
C LYS A 10 -13.70 3.23 -19.27
N ASP A 11 -14.54 3.87 -18.44
CA ASP A 11 -15.43 3.24 -17.45
C ASP A 11 -14.94 3.12 -15.98
N VAL A 12 -13.91 3.85 -15.54
CA VAL A 12 -13.58 3.96 -14.10
C VAL A 12 -13.62 5.43 -13.71
N PRO A 13 -14.32 5.82 -12.61
CA PRO A 13 -14.33 7.22 -12.18
C PRO A 13 -12.89 7.72 -12.04
N GLU A 14 -12.58 8.80 -12.76
CA GLU A 14 -11.31 9.53 -12.81
C GLU A 14 -10.95 10.12 -11.44
N MET A 15 -10.72 9.28 -10.43
CA MET A 15 -10.53 9.79 -9.07
C MET A 15 -9.12 10.35 -8.88
N TYR A 16 -8.13 9.91 -9.65
CA TYR A 16 -6.75 10.39 -9.56
C TYR A 16 -6.05 10.38 -10.94
N ASP A 17 -5.94 11.57 -11.56
CA ASP A 17 -5.36 11.81 -12.90
C ASP A 17 -3.82 11.56 -12.99
N GLU A 18 -3.22 10.99 -11.95
CA GLU A 18 -1.77 10.82 -11.83
C GLU A 18 -1.31 9.47 -12.37
N VAL A 19 -0.40 9.49 -13.35
CA VAL A 19 0.19 8.26 -13.88
C VAL A 19 1.15 7.66 -12.86
N LYS A 20 0.89 6.41 -12.46
CA LYS A 20 1.78 5.64 -11.59
C LYS A 20 3.22 5.63 -12.15
N LYS A 21 4.17 6.12 -11.36
CA LYS A 21 5.60 5.97 -11.63
C LYS A 21 6.04 4.57 -11.19
N ARG A 22 6.76 3.84 -12.05
CA ARG A 22 7.38 2.57 -11.65
C ARG A 22 8.49 2.84 -10.64
N VAL A 23 8.36 2.26 -9.45
CA VAL A 23 9.37 2.26 -8.40
C VAL A 23 9.63 0.82 -7.96
N ASN A 24 10.85 0.53 -7.52
CA ASN A 24 11.19 -0.77 -6.95
C ASN A 24 11.13 -0.70 -5.43
N LEU A 25 10.41 -1.62 -4.81
CA LEU A 25 10.33 -1.80 -3.36
C LEU A 25 10.69 -3.24 -3.04
N ALA A 26 11.74 -3.45 -2.24
CA ALA A 26 12.10 -4.77 -1.74
C ALA A 26 11.45 -4.96 -0.36
N LEU A 27 10.79 -6.11 -0.17
CA LEU A 27 10.10 -6.48 1.06
C LEU A 27 10.45 -7.93 1.40
N THR A 28 10.41 -8.27 2.69
CA THR A 28 10.53 -9.66 3.12
C THR A 28 9.30 -10.46 2.68
N PRO A 29 9.40 -11.79 2.49
CA PRO A 29 8.25 -12.63 2.15
C PRO A 29 7.08 -12.43 3.12
N THR A 30 7.35 -12.41 4.43
CA THR A 30 6.35 -12.16 5.47
C THR A 30 5.68 -10.80 5.34
N GLY A 31 6.45 -9.76 4.99
CA GLY A 31 5.89 -8.42 4.73
C GLY A 31 5.00 -8.39 3.50
N ILE A 32 5.33 -9.16 2.46
CA ILE A 32 4.51 -9.30 1.26
C ILE A 32 3.18 -9.99 1.61
N GLU A 33 3.24 -11.12 2.32
CA GLU A 33 2.05 -11.88 2.74
C GLU A 33 1.12 -11.05 3.62
N GLY A 34 1.67 -10.29 4.57
CA GLY A 34 0.89 -9.38 5.41
C GLY A 34 0.18 -8.29 4.59
N LEU A 35 0.87 -7.70 3.62
CA LEU A 35 0.27 -6.70 2.73
C LEU A 35 -0.81 -7.31 1.82
N ASP A 36 -0.60 -8.52 1.29
CA ASP A 36 -1.59 -9.22 0.47
C ASP A 36 -2.85 -9.56 1.28
N ALA A 37 -2.70 -10.00 2.53
CA ALA A 37 -3.83 -10.29 3.41
C ALA A 37 -4.65 -9.03 3.71
N ILE A 38 -3.99 -7.92 4.05
CA ILE A 38 -4.66 -6.63 4.29
C ILE A 38 -5.35 -6.16 3.02
N ALA A 39 -4.67 -6.19 1.87
CA ALA A 39 -5.22 -5.75 0.60
C ALA A 39 -6.47 -6.57 0.19
N SER A 40 -6.43 -7.88 0.44
CA SER A 40 -7.56 -8.79 0.19
C SER A 40 -8.77 -8.46 1.07
N ASN A 41 -8.57 -8.09 2.34
CA ASN A 41 -9.66 -7.66 3.23
C ASN A 41 -10.37 -6.39 2.75
N PHE A 42 -9.65 -5.52 2.01
CA PHE A 42 -10.20 -4.31 1.42
C PHE A 42 -10.65 -4.48 -0.04
N ASP A 43 -10.57 -5.69 -0.60
CA ASP A 43 -10.82 -6.02 -2.02
C ASP A 43 -10.02 -5.13 -2.98
N ILE A 44 -8.74 -4.89 -2.67
CA ILE A 44 -7.84 -4.07 -3.48
C ILE A 44 -6.51 -4.75 -3.76
N SER A 45 -5.76 -4.23 -4.73
CA SER A 45 -4.39 -4.67 -4.98
C SER A 45 -3.41 -4.16 -3.93
N ARG A 46 -2.29 -4.87 -3.72
CA ARG A 46 -1.17 -4.40 -2.88
C ARG A 46 -0.68 -3.00 -3.24
N SER A 47 -0.52 -2.71 -4.54
CA SER A 47 -0.08 -1.39 -4.99
C SER A 47 -1.08 -0.30 -4.63
N GLU A 48 -2.37 -0.60 -4.73
CA GLU A 48 -3.45 0.32 -4.35
C GLU A 48 -3.44 0.56 -2.83
N LEU A 49 -3.25 -0.49 -2.04
CA LEU A 49 -3.09 -0.36 -0.58
C LEU A 49 -1.94 0.59 -0.22
N VAL A 50 -0.76 0.41 -0.84
CA VAL A 50 0.40 1.27 -0.60
C VAL A 50 0.13 2.72 -1.01
N GLU A 51 -0.55 2.95 -2.14
CA GLU A 51 -0.94 4.30 -2.58
C GLU A 51 -1.93 4.95 -1.61
N ARG A 52 -2.94 4.22 -1.13
CA ARG A 52 -3.92 4.73 -0.16
C ARG A 52 -3.28 5.10 1.17
N ILE A 53 -2.31 4.31 1.64
CA ILE A 53 -1.51 4.64 2.82
C ILE A 53 -0.71 5.93 2.56
N GLY A 54 0.01 6.01 1.44
CA GLY A 54 0.81 7.20 1.08
C GLY A 54 -0.03 8.47 0.90
N ARG A 55 -1.26 8.34 0.41
CA ARG A 55 -2.24 9.42 0.27
C ARG A 55 -3.03 9.71 1.56
N ARG A 56 -2.76 9.02 2.66
CA ARG A 56 -3.47 9.13 3.95
C ARG A 56 -4.98 8.86 3.85
N LEU A 57 -5.39 8.02 2.90
CA LEU A 57 -6.76 7.50 2.80
C LEU A 57 -6.98 6.32 3.74
N ILE A 58 -5.90 5.59 4.05
CA ILE A 58 -5.84 4.59 5.12
C ILE A 58 -4.84 5.11 6.15
N CYS A 59 -5.32 5.32 7.38
CA CYS A 59 -4.47 5.74 8.48
C CYS A 59 -3.74 4.54 9.07
N LEU A 60 -2.43 4.67 9.25
CA LEU A 60 -1.65 3.78 10.10
C LEU A 60 -1.75 4.32 11.52
N ASP A 61 -2.42 3.58 12.41
CA ASP A 61 -2.42 3.91 13.83
C ASP A 61 -1.29 3.16 14.53
N ILE A 62 -0.32 3.91 15.04
CA ILE A 62 0.85 3.37 15.73
C ILE A 62 0.48 2.95 17.17
N ASN A 63 -0.61 3.49 17.71
CA ASN A 63 -1.06 3.21 19.07
C ASN A 63 -2.00 1.99 19.15
N SER A 64 -2.35 1.38 18.02
CA SER A 64 -3.24 0.21 17.95
C SER A 64 -2.51 -1.09 18.29
N PHE A 65 -1.18 -1.06 18.37
CA PHE A 65 -0.38 -2.20 18.79
C PHE A 65 -0.28 -2.21 20.31
N THR A 66 -0.46 -3.38 20.91
CA THR A 66 -0.15 -3.53 22.34
C THR A 66 1.36 -3.40 22.56
N GLU A 67 1.77 -3.10 23.80
CA GLU A 67 3.20 -3.02 24.17
C GLU A 67 3.92 -4.34 23.83
N GLU A 68 3.25 -5.47 24.01
CA GLU A 68 3.74 -6.81 23.69
C GLU A 68 3.98 -7.01 22.17
N GLU A 69 3.04 -6.53 21.33
CA GLU A 69 3.18 -6.57 19.88
C GLU A 69 4.32 -5.66 19.40
N MET A 70 4.48 -4.48 20.00
CA MET A 70 5.58 -3.57 19.69
C MET A 70 6.95 -4.16 20.06
N GLU A 71 7.06 -4.86 21.19
CA GLU A 71 8.28 -5.54 21.60
C GLU A 71 8.62 -6.71 20.67
N ALA A 72 7.62 -7.49 20.25
CA ALA A 72 7.80 -8.58 19.29
C ALA A 72 8.31 -8.05 17.94
N ILE A 73 7.74 -6.94 17.45
CA ILE A 73 8.21 -6.26 16.24
C ILE A 73 9.66 -5.82 16.43
N LYS A 74 9.98 -5.07 17.50
CA LYS A 74 11.35 -4.58 17.75
C LYS A 74 12.38 -5.71 17.81
N LYS A 75 12.05 -6.82 18.47
CA LYS A 75 12.93 -7.99 18.59
C LYS A 75 13.17 -8.70 17.26
N HIS A 76 12.19 -8.68 16.36
CA HIS A 76 12.32 -9.23 15.01
C HIS A 76 13.21 -8.35 14.10
N TRP A 77 13.19 -7.02 14.28
CA TRP A 77 14.02 -6.08 13.50
C TRP A 77 15.47 -5.92 13.98
N LEU A 78 15.80 -6.45 15.18
CA LEU A 78 17.12 -6.35 15.81
C LEU A 78 17.97 -7.64 15.69
N ASN A 79 17.46 -8.68 15.02
CA ASN A 79 18.21 -9.88 14.63
C ASN A 79 18.44 -9.90 13.11
#